data_AF-A0A7G1I393-F1
#
_entry.id   AF-A0A7G1I393-F1
#
_cell.length_a   1.000
_cell.length_b   1.000
_cell.length_c   1.000
_cell.angle_alpha   90.00
_cell.angle_beta   90.00
_cell.angle_gamma   90.00
#
_symmetry.space_group_name_H-M   'P 1'
#
loop_
_entity.id
_entity.type
_entity.pdbx_description
1 polymer ?
#
loop_
_entity_poly.entity_id
_entity_poly.type
_entity_poly.pdbx_seq_one_letter_code
_entity_poly.pdbx_strand_id
1 'polypeptide(L)'
;MLLRRTFRDGPKVRNETVANLSMLPEAAIAALEATLKGHSLVPAGQEVTVLRALPHGHVAAVAAMARQLGLPALLGSPCRSRDLVYGLIVSRVIHPASKLSTLSRWADCTLGADLQIAGASTDEIYAAMDWLSDRQDGIEKRLAAKHLGPEANPSRMALFDLTSSWVTGRHCQLAKRGYSRDRKKGLPQIEYGVLTDPAGRPVAVRVFAGDTADPVAFTDIVEVIRTGFGLDRLVLVGDRGMITAARIAAIKELNDTGTDFGWITALRAPAIAKLAADDGPLQMSLFDTHDLAEITHPDYPHERLIACRNPALAAERARKRNELLAATETALARIAERVERGSLAGAGKIGEAVGQIVNKYKVSKHFHRTITDTSFAYERDHAAITAEAALDGIYVLRTSVPATDLDAPAVVTGYKNLAYVERDFRSIKTDDLDLRPIHHRLSERVKAHVLICLLACYVTWHLRKAWAPLTYTDEHPPTRDNPVAPAQRSPHAHTKASRHQTTDATPLRSFRALLDHLATLTRNRIRYQDTNIEIETLTEPTHDQRRAFDLIKATIPSPSRRSQT
;
A
#
# COMPACT_ATOMS: atom_id res chain seq x y z
N MET A 1 -9.82 -45.46 -45.90
CA MET A 1 -11.18 -45.25 -45.34
C MET A 1 -12.22 -45.73 -46.35
N LEU A 2 -13.31 -46.40 -45.93
CA LEU A 2 -14.39 -46.85 -46.82
C LEU A 2 -15.70 -46.15 -46.49
N LEU A 3 -16.40 -45.60 -47.50
CA LEU A 3 -17.77 -45.10 -47.34
C LEU A 3 -18.72 -46.27 -47.55
N ARG A 4 -19.50 -46.63 -46.51
CA ARG A 4 -20.45 -47.74 -46.54
C ARG A 4 -21.86 -47.23 -46.27
N ARG A 5 -22.82 -47.76 -47.00
CA ARG A 5 -24.25 -47.53 -46.76
C ARG A 5 -24.86 -48.81 -46.21
N THR A 6 -25.60 -48.67 -45.13
CA THR A 6 -26.42 -49.75 -44.58
C THR A 6 -27.82 -49.67 -45.18
N PHE A 7 -28.33 -50.79 -45.66
CA PHE A 7 -29.69 -50.88 -46.20
C PHE A 7 -30.34 -52.21 -45.81
N ARG A 8 -31.67 -52.27 -45.86
CA ARG A 8 -32.42 -53.50 -45.63
C ARG A 8 -32.80 -54.14 -46.94
N ASP A 9 -32.50 -55.42 -47.05
CA ASP A 9 -32.95 -56.31 -48.12
C ASP A 9 -33.88 -57.35 -47.47
N GLY A 10 -35.17 -57.04 -47.46
CA GLY A 10 -36.18 -57.77 -46.69
C GLY A 10 -35.89 -57.75 -45.17
N PRO A 11 -35.87 -58.90 -44.46
CA PRO A 11 -35.61 -58.95 -43.02
C PRO A 11 -34.11 -58.80 -42.65
N LYS A 12 -33.20 -58.78 -43.63
CA LYS A 12 -31.75 -58.76 -43.39
C LYS A 12 -31.16 -57.37 -43.59
N VAL A 13 -30.33 -56.93 -42.64
CA VAL A 13 -29.51 -55.73 -42.78
C VAL A 13 -28.25 -56.09 -43.57
N ARG A 14 -27.99 -55.40 -44.67
CA ARG A 14 -26.79 -55.56 -45.49
C ARG A 14 -26.01 -54.24 -45.55
N ASN A 15 -24.71 -54.36 -45.78
CA ASN A 15 -23.82 -53.21 -45.95
C ASN A 15 -23.24 -53.25 -47.37
N GLU A 16 -23.35 -52.15 -48.09
CA GLU A 16 -22.72 -51.94 -49.39
C GLU A 16 -21.56 -50.96 -49.24
N THR A 17 -20.43 -51.27 -49.87
CA THR A 17 -19.31 -50.31 -49.98
C THR A 17 -19.59 -49.40 -51.16
N VAL A 18 -19.92 -48.15 -50.87
CA VAL A 18 -20.27 -47.13 -51.85
C VAL A 18 -19.00 -46.57 -52.51
N ALA A 19 -17.93 -46.39 -51.74
CA ALA A 19 -16.65 -45.91 -52.26
C ALA A 19 -15.45 -46.31 -51.39
N ASN A 20 -14.29 -46.51 -52.03
CA ASN A 20 -13.01 -46.61 -51.35
C ASN A 20 -12.31 -45.24 -51.35
N LEU A 21 -12.26 -44.60 -50.19
CA LEU A 21 -11.66 -43.27 -50.00
C LEU A 21 -10.17 -43.34 -49.63
N SER A 22 -9.58 -44.54 -49.58
CA SER A 22 -8.16 -44.74 -49.22
C SER A 22 -7.18 -44.25 -50.28
N MET A 23 -7.67 -43.92 -51.48
CA MET A 23 -6.89 -43.37 -52.59
C MET A 23 -6.80 -41.83 -52.55
N LEU A 24 -7.52 -41.18 -51.62
CA LEU A 24 -7.43 -39.74 -51.43
C LEU A 24 -6.06 -39.34 -50.85
N PRO A 25 -5.57 -38.13 -51.13
CA PRO A 25 -4.38 -37.61 -50.46
C PRO A 25 -4.54 -37.66 -48.93
N GLU A 26 -3.44 -37.89 -48.22
CA GLU A 26 -3.44 -38.03 -46.76
C GLU A 26 -4.09 -36.84 -46.05
N ALA A 27 -3.84 -35.62 -46.54
CA ALA A 27 -4.47 -34.40 -46.05
C ALA A 27 -6.00 -34.39 -46.20
N ALA A 28 -6.55 -34.96 -47.28
CA ALA A 28 -7.98 -35.04 -47.51
C ALA A 28 -8.64 -36.11 -46.63
N ILE A 29 -7.96 -37.23 -46.38
CA ILE A 29 -8.41 -38.25 -45.43
C ILE A 29 -8.44 -37.66 -44.01
N ALA A 30 -7.39 -36.96 -43.60
CA ALA A 30 -7.31 -36.29 -42.30
C ALA A 30 -8.42 -35.23 -42.11
N ALA A 31 -8.73 -34.45 -43.16
CA ALA A 31 -9.82 -33.49 -43.15
C ALA A 31 -11.19 -34.17 -42.99
N LEU A 32 -11.44 -35.24 -43.75
CA LEU A 32 -12.69 -36.01 -43.63
C LEU A 32 -12.83 -36.62 -42.23
N GLU A 33 -11.77 -37.22 -41.69
CA GLU A 33 -11.79 -37.77 -40.34
C GLU A 33 -12.05 -36.69 -39.28
N ALA A 34 -11.43 -35.52 -39.41
CA ALA A 34 -11.66 -34.41 -38.50
C ALA A 34 -13.13 -33.95 -38.54
N THR A 35 -13.68 -33.79 -39.74
CA THR A 35 -15.09 -33.40 -39.93
C THR A 35 -16.04 -34.44 -39.37
N LEU A 36 -15.78 -35.73 -39.62
CA LEU A 36 -16.60 -36.84 -39.10
C LEU A 36 -16.51 -36.99 -37.57
N LYS A 37 -15.41 -36.57 -36.95
CA LYS A 37 -15.26 -36.45 -35.49
C LYS A 37 -15.92 -35.20 -34.91
N GLY A 38 -16.60 -34.40 -35.74
CA GLY A 38 -17.30 -33.18 -35.33
C GLY A 38 -16.40 -31.95 -35.24
N HIS A 39 -15.19 -31.98 -35.80
CA HIS A 39 -14.35 -30.78 -35.89
C HIS A 39 -14.76 -29.93 -37.09
N SER A 40 -14.97 -28.63 -36.86
CA SER A 40 -15.15 -27.67 -37.94
C SER A 40 -13.81 -27.38 -38.62
N LEU A 41 -13.77 -27.53 -39.94
CA LEU A 41 -12.62 -27.18 -40.75
C LEU A 41 -12.82 -25.79 -41.38
N VAL A 42 -11.74 -25.03 -41.41
CA VAL A 42 -11.68 -23.70 -42.03
C VAL A 42 -10.49 -23.67 -42.99
N PRO A 43 -10.67 -23.18 -44.23
CA PRO A 43 -9.60 -23.07 -45.21
C PRO A 43 -8.38 -22.32 -44.65
N ALA A 44 -7.19 -22.89 -44.84
CA ALA A 44 -5.95 -22.21 -44.49
C ALA A 44 -5.80 -20.95 -45.36
N GLY A 45 -5.61 -19.79 -44.73
CA GLY A 45 -5.53 -18.49 -45.42
C GLY A 45 -6.87 -17.75 -45.55
N GLN A 46 -7.97 -18.29 -45.03
CA GLN A 46 -9.23 -17.55 -44.94
C GLN A 46 -9.05 -16.32 -44.04
N GLU A 47 -9.54 -15.16 -44.49
CA GLU A 47 -9.47 -13.94 -43.70
C GLU A 47 -10.24 -14.10 -42.39
N VAL A 48 -9.65 -13.60 -41.30
CA VAL A 48 -10.22 -13.66 -39.96
C VAL A 48 -10.57 -12.25 -39.52
N THR A 49 -11.80 -12.06 -39.05
CA THR A 49 -12.22 -10.81 -38.43
C THR A 49 -12.11 -10.92 -36.91
N VAL A 50 -11.37 -10.00 -36.29
CA VAL A 50 -11.33 -9.87 -34.83
C VAL A 50 -12.58 -9.09 -34.38
N LEU A 51 -13.58 -9.80 -33.87
CA LEU A 51 -14.83 -9.20 -33.40
C LEU A 51 -14.63 -8.38 -32.12
N ARG A 52 -13.72 -8.84 -31.26
CA ARG A 52 -13.37 -8.16 -30.00
C ARG A 52 -11.99 -8.62 -29.54
N ALA A 53 -11.20 -7.69 -29.00
CA ALA A 53 -10.00 -7.97 -28.21
C ALA A 53 -10.19 -7.38 -26.80
N LEU A 54 -10.16 -8.23 -25.77
CA LEU A 54 -10.32 -7.81 -24.38
C LEU A 54 -9.00 -8.01 -23.62
N PRO A 55 -8.47 -6.97 -22.95
CA PRO A 55 -7.38 -7.12 -21.99
C PRO A 55 -7.62 -8.26 -20.98
N HIS A 56 -6.65 -9.18 -20.89
CA HIS A 56 -6.78 -10.41 -20.09
C HIS A 56 -5.62 -10.67 -19.14
N GLY A 57 -4.37 -10.53 -19.57
CA GLY A 57 -3.21 -10.97 -18.77
C GLY A 57 -3.14 -10.35 -17.38
N HIS A 58 -3.28 -9.03 -17.27
CA HIS A 58 -3.32 -8.32 -15.98
C HIS A 58 -4.47 -8.76 -15.06
N VAL A 59 -5.69 -8.98 -15.60
CA VAL A 59 -6.84 -9.52 -14.86
C VAL A 59 -6.52 -10.92 -14.32
N ALA A 60 -6.07 -11.81 -15.20
CA ALA A 60 -5.75 -13.19 -14.87
C ALA A 60 -4.63 -13.29 -13.83
N ALA A 61 -3.58 -12.46 -13.95
CA ALA A 61 -2.45 -12.48 -13.03
C ALA A 61 -2.84 -11.99 -11.62
N VAL A 62 -3.57 -10.87 -11.52
CA VAL A 62 -4.06 -10.37 -10.23
C VAL A 62 -5.04 -11.35 -9.60
N ALA A 63 -5.97 -11.91 -10.38
CA ALA A 63 -6.91 -12.91 -9.89
C ALA A 63 -6.23 -14.23 -9.47
N ALA A 64 -5.15 -14.64 -10.16
CA ALA A 64 -4.35 -15.79 -9.78
C ALA A 64 -3.66 -15.57 -8.42
N MET A 65 -2.98 -14.44 -8.24
CA MET A 65 -2.38 -14.08 -6.96
C MET A 65 -3.43 -14.01 -5.84
N ALA A 66 -4.55 -13.35 -6.08
CA ALA A 66 -5.61 -13.24 -5.07
C ALA A 66 -6.18 -14.61 -4.66
N ARG A 67 -6.37 -15.53 -5.61
CA ARG A 67 -6.77 -16.92 -5.32
C ARG A 67 -5.71 -17.68 -4.53
N GLN A 68 -4.43 -17.56 -4.90
CA GLN A 68 -3.31 -18.18 -4.18
C GLN A 68 -3.23 -17.69 -2.73
N LEU A 69 -3.56 -16.42 -2.49
CA LEU A 69 -3.60 -15.84 -1.15
C LEU A 69 -4.84 -16.26 -0.34
N GLY A 70 -5.80 -16.95 -0.97
CA GLY A 70 -7.07 -17.35 -0.36
C GLY A 70 -8.10 -16.22 -0.26
N LEU A 71 -7.95 -15.13 -1.02
CA LEU A 71 -8.80 -13.94 -0.90
C LEU A 71 -10.31 -14.24 -1.07
N PRO A 72 -10.77 -15.05 -2.03
CA PRO A 72 -12.20 -15.35 -2.14
C PRO A 72 -12.77 -16.03 -0.89
N ALA A 73 -12.04 -16.99 -0.31
CA ALA A 73 -12.44 -17.67 0.93
C ALA A 73 -12.32 -16.74 2.15
N LEU A 74 -11.34 -15.83 2.14
CA LEU A 74 -11.19 -14.79 3.15
C LEU A 74 -12.39 -13.84 3.17
N LEU A 75 -12.98 -13.51 2.01
CA LEU A 75 -14.19 -12.67 1.93
C LEU A 75 -15.44 -13.39 2.44
N GLY A 76 -15.57 -14.70 2.19
CA GLY A 76 -16.66 -15.54 2.70
C GLY A 76 -17.13 -16.62 1.72
N SER A 77 -18.23 -17.28 2.06
CA SER A 77 -18.85 -18.31 1.23
C SER A 77 -19.30 -17.79 -0.15
N PRO A 78 -19.37 -18.65 -1.18
CA PRO A 78 -19.84 -18.25 -2.50
C PRO A 78 -21.21 -17.56 -2.50
N CYS A 79 -21.23 -16.31 -2.96
CA CYS A 79 -22.44 -15.54 -3.20
C CYS A 79 -22.15 -14.36 -4.14
N ARG A 80 -23.21 -13.77 -4.69
CA ARG A 80 -23.12 -12.62 -5.59
C ARG A 80 -22.33 -11.46 -5.01
N SER A 81 -22.60 -11.06 -3.76
CA SER A 81 -21.91 -9.95 -3.10
C SER A 81 -20.41 -10.20 -2.93
N ARG A 82 -20.02 -11.44 -2.60
CA ARG A 82 -18.61 -11.84 -2.52
C ARG A 82 -17.91 -11.64 -3.86
N ASP A 83 -18.52 -12.10 -4.96
CA ASP A 83 -17.92 -12.02 -6.29
C ASP A 83 -17.81 -10.58 -6.80
N LEU A 84 -18.80 -9.74 -6.49
CA LEU A 84 -18.76 -8.30 -6.75
C LEU A 84 -17.64 -7.62 -5.96
N VAL A 85 -17.50 -7.90 -4.66
CA VAL A 85 -16.40 -7.37 -3.85
C VAL A 85 -15.05 -7.84 -4.38
N TYR A 86 -14.93 -9.11 -4.73
CA TYR A 86 -13.71 -9.65 -5.31
C TYR A 86 -13.36 -8.93 -6.62
N GLY A 87 -14.35 -8.73 -7.50
CA GLY A 87 -14.21 -7.92 -8.70
C GLY A 87 -13.77 -6.49 -8.41
N LEU A 88 -14.31 -5.84 -7.38
CA LEU A 88 -13.91 -4.49 -6.97
C LEU A 88 -12.45 -4.43 -6.47
N ILE A 89 -11.99 -5.45 -5.74
CA ILE A 89 -10.60 -5.53 -5.26
C ILE A 89 -9.65 -5.75 -6.44
N VAL A 90 -9.95 -6.70 -7.34
CA VAL A 90 -9.13 -6.92 -8.54
C VAL A 90 -9.10 -5.67 -9.42
N SER A 91 -10.26 -5.03 -9.61
CA SER A 91 -10.37 -3.77 -10.35
C SER A 91 -9.50 -2.67 -9.75
N ARG A 92 -9.47 -2.56 -8.42
CA ARG A 92 -8.68 -1.57 -7.69
C ARG A 92 -7.18 -1.74 -7.94
N VAL A 93 -6.68 -2.96 -8.07
CA VAL A 93 -5.28 -3.25 -8.41
C VAL A 93 -5.00 -2.97 -9.88
N ILE A 94 -5.83 -3.48 -10.80
CA ILE A 94 -5.56 -3.38 -12.24
C ILE A 94 -5.81 -1.99 -12.81
N HIS A 95 -6.76 -1.23 -12.25
CA HIS A 95 -7.10 0.12 -12.69
C HIS A 95 -7.98 0.82 -11.64
N PRO A 96 -7.38 1.51 -10.66
CA PRO A 96 -8.16 2.25 -9.67
C PRO A 96 -9.01 3.33 -10.35
N ALA A 97 -10.30 3.42 -9.95
CA ALA A 97 -11.27 4.37 -10.50
C ALA A 97 -12.47 4.54 -9.56
N SER A 98 -13.42 5.42 -9.89
CA SER A 98 -14.71 5.46 -9.18
C SER A 98 -15.48 4.15 -9.33
N LYS A 99 -16.47 3.86 -8.46
CA LYS A 99 -17.26 2.62 -8.57
C LYS A 99 -18.04 2.55 -9.89
N LEU A 100 -18.56 3.69 -10.35
CA LEU A 100 -19.26 3.79 -11.64
C LEU A 100 -18.33 3.50 -12.83
N SER A 101 -17.13 4.09 -12.83
CA SER A 101 -16.13 3.82 -13.88
C SER A 101 -15.60 2.39 -13.80
N THR A 102 -15.47 1.82 -12.60
CA THR A 102 -15.11 0.41 -12.42
C THR A 102 -16.14 -0.50 -13.08
N LEU A 103 -17.43 -0.23 -12.83
CA LEU A 103 -18.52 -1.02 -13.35
C LEU A 103 -18.57 -0.99 -14.89
N SER A 104 -18.43 0.19 -15.51
CA SER A 104 -18.43 0.28 -16.97
C SER A 104 -17.25 -0.48 -17.61
N ARG A 105 -16.09 -0.49 -16.94
CA ARG A 105 -14.88 -1.16 -17.46
C ARG A 105 -14.92 -2.68 -17.36
N TRP A 106 -15.86 -3.29 -16.63
CA TRP A 106 -15.99 -4.74 -16.60
C TRP A 106 -16.39 -5.36 -17.95
N ALA A 107 -16.97 -4.56 -18.85
CA ALA A 107 -17.21 -4.94 -20.25
C ALA A 107 -15.99 -4.74 -21.16
N ASP A 108 -15.00 -3.96 -20.72
CA ASP A 108 -13.79 -3.61 -21.47
C ASP A 108 -12.56 -4.45 -21.09
N CYS A 109 -12.74 -5.42 -20.21
CA CYS A 109 -11.75 -6.44 -19.90
C CYS A 109 -12.45 -7.76 -19.61
N THR A 110 -11.67 -8.82 -19.42
CA THR A 110 -12.21 -10.17 -19.14
C THR A 110 -12.80 -10.35 -17.74
N LEU A 111 -12.55 -9.41 -16.81
CA LEU A 111 -12.92 -9.55 -15.39
C LEU A 111 -14.41 -9.81 -15.17
N GLY A 112 -15.28 -9.03 -15.83
CA GLY A 112 -16.72 -9.16 -15.69
C GLY A 112 -17.24 -10.54 -16.12
N ALA A 113 -16.73 -11.03 -17.26
CA ALA A 113 -17.09 -12.35 -17.79
C ALA A 113 -16.51 -13.49 -16.93
N ASP A 114 -15.23 -13.40 -16.56
CA ASP A 114 -14.51 -14.45 -15.83
C ASP A 114 -15.06 -14.67 -14.42
N LEU A 115 -15.53 -13.62 -13.76
CA LEU A 115 -16.18 -13.71 -12.44
C LEU A 115 -17.71 -13.82 -12.53
N GLN A 116 -18.29 -13.87 -13.72
CA GLN A 116 -19.74 -13.86 -13.95
C GLN A 116 -20.46 -12.66 -13.30
N ILE A 117 -19.77 -11.52 -13.21
CA ILE A 117 -20.27 -10.24 -12.65
C ILE A 117 -20.58 -9.18 -13.70
N ALA A 118 -20.47 -9.53 -14.98
CA ALA A 118 -20.92 -8.68 -16.08
C ALA A 118 -22.39 -8.29 -15.90
N GLY A 119 -22.73 -7.04 -16.22
CA GLY A 119 -24.09 -6.52 -16.12
C GLY A 119 -24.58 -6.21 -14.70
N ALA A 120 -23.71 -6.25 -13.69
CA ALA A 120 -24.08 -5.81 -12.34
C ALA A 120 -24.58 -4.35 -12.35
N SER A 121 -25.56 -4.06 -11.52
CA SER A 121 -26.08 -2.71 -11.31
C SER A 121 -25.25 -1.94 -10.30
N THR A 122 -25.38 -0.61 -10.32
CA THR A 122 -24.80 0.27 -9.29
C THR A 122 -25.32 -0.09 -7.89
N ASP A 123 -26.58 -0.49 -7.76
CA ASP A 123 -27.18 -0.88 -6.49
C ASP A 123 -26.59 -2.18 -5.94
N GLU A 124 -26.38 -3.18 -6.81
CA GLU A 124 -25.67 -4.41 -6.43
C GLU A 124 -24.26 -4.14 -5.92
N ILE A 125 -23.52 -3.23 -6.57
CA ILE A 125 -22.16 -2.86 -6.14
C ILE A 125 -22.18 -2.23 -4.75
N TYR A 126 -23.11 -1.32 -4.49
CA TYR A 126 -23.22 -0.68 -3.19
C TYR A 126 -23.73 -1.63 -2.11
N ALA A 127 -24.69 -2.50 -2.41
CA ALA A 127 -25.13 -3.56 -1.51
C ALA A 127 -23.97 -4.54 -1.18
N ALA A 128 -23.10 -4.83 -2.15
CA ALA A 128 -21.90 -5.64 -1.93
C ALA A 128 -20.87 -4.93 -1.03
N MET A 129 -20.76 -3.60 -1.09
CA MET A 129 -19.95 -2.82 -0.14
C MET A 129 -20.52 -2.83 1.27
N ASP A 130 -21.84 -2.72 1.40
CA ASP A 130 -22.52 -2.80 2.69
C ASP A 130 -22.30 -4.21 3.29
N TRP A 131 -22.47 -5.26 2.47
CA TRP A 131 -22.17 -6.66 2.82
C TRP A 131 -20.72 -6.91 3.26
N LEU A 132 -19.75 -6.21 2.66
CA LEU A 132 -18.34 -6.30 3.03
C LEU A 132 -18.08 -5.67 4.41
N SER A 133 -18.76 -4.57 4.72
CA SER A 133 -18.59 -3.86 5.99
C SER A 133 -18.90 -4.76 7.18
N ASP A 134 -19.99 -5.53 7.09
CA ASP A 134 -20.39 -6.51 8.12
C ASP A 134 -19.37 -7.64 8.34
N ARG A 135 -18.40 -7.79 7.44
CA ARG A 135 -17.40 -8.88 7.45
C ARG A 135 -16.00 -8.42 7.80
N GLN A 136 -15.80 -7.12 8.01
CA GLN A 136 -14.48 -6.54 8.26
C GLN A 136 -13.74 -7.27 9.39
N ASP A 137 -14.35 -7.36 10.57
CA ASP A 137 -13.68 -7.95 11.74
C ASP A 137 -13.30 -9.42 11.52
N GLY A 138 -14.17 -10.20 10.86
CA GLY A 138 -13.90 -11.60 10.54
C GLY A 138 -12.77 -11.77 9.50
N ILE A 139 -12.67 -10.86 8.53
CA ILE A 139 -11.59 -10.82 7.54
C ILE A 139 -10.26 -10.49 8.24
N GLU A 140 -10.25 -9.40 9.01
CA GLU A 140 -9.05 -8.92 9.69
C GLU A 140 -8.56 -9.90 10.75
N LYS A 141 -9.46 -10.56 11.49
CA LYS A 141 -9.11 -11.65 12.43
C LYS A 141 -8.36 -12.78 11.74
N ARG A 142 -8.80 -13.20 10.55
CA ARG A 142 -8.11 -14.25 9.76
C ARG A 142 -6.74 -13.78 9.25
N LEU A 143 -6.62 -12.50 8.86
CA LEU A 143 -5.33 -11.91 8.48
C LEU A 143 -4.38 -11.79 9.69
N ALA A 144 -4.89 -11.39 10.85
CA ALA A 144 -4.13 -11.28 12.08
C ALA A 144 -3.62 -12.65 12.54
N ALA A 145 -4.47 -13.68 12.54
CA ALA A 145 -4.04 -15.04 12.83
C ALA A 145 -2.92 -15.52 11.88
N LYS A 146 -3.02 -15.16 10.59
CA LYS A 146 -2.04 -15.54 9.56
C LYS A 146 -0.70 -14.82 9.66
N HIS A 147 -0.69 -13.54 10.03
CA HIS A 147 0.52 -12.69 9.92
C HIS A 147 1.03 -12.13 11.24
N LEU A 148 0.19 -12.02 12.27
CA LEU A 148 0.56 -11.57 13.61
C LEU A 148 0.62 -12.73 14.62
N GLY A 149 0.16 -13.92 14.24
CA GLY A 149 0.25 -15.12 15.03
C GLY A 149 1.71 -15.53 15.32
N PRO A 150 1.90 -16.36 16.36
CA PRO A 150 3.20 -16.53 16.98
C PRO A 150 4.29 -17.14 16.09
N GLU A 151 3.88 -18.01 15.16
CA GLU A 151 4.75 -18.66 14.19
C GLU A 151 5.20 -17.71 13.08
N ALA A 152 4.30 -16.86 12.60
CA ALA A 152 4.56 -15.92 11.51
C ALA A 152 5.26 -14.64 12.00
N ASN A 153 5.09 -14.30 13.27
CA ASN A 153 5.58 -13.08 13.91
C ASN A 153 6.25 -13.39 15.27
N PRO A 154 7.44 -14.00 15.27
CA PRO A 154 8.14 -14.42 16.50
C PRO A 154 8.44 -13.25 17.45
N SER A 155 8.74 -12.06 16.91
CA SER A 155 8.96 -10.84 17.69
C SER A 155 7.68 -10.20 18.23
N ARG A 156 6.51 -10.79 17.93
CA ARG A 156 5.17 -10.31 18.31
C ARG A 156 4.96 -8.84 17.95
N MET A 157 5.63 -8.33 16.92
CA MET A 157 5.64 -6.90 16.62
C MET A 157 4.52 -6.55 15.64
N ALA A 158 3.85 -5.43 15.85
CA ALA A 158 2.94 -4.86 14.88
C ALA A 158 3.18 -3.36 14.73
N LEU A 159 3.13 -2.91 13.48
CA LEU A 159 3.35 -1.51 13.14
C LEU A 159 1.98 -0.86 12.99
N PHE A 160 1.78 0.28 13.63
CA PHE A 160 0.57 1.05 13.52
C PHE A 160 0.90 2.52 13.29
N ASP A 161 0.31 3.09 12.25
CA ASP A 161 0.41 4.52 11.97
C ASP A 161 -0.95 5.06 11.51
N LEU A 162 -1.13 6.38 11.60
CA LEU A 162 -2.36 7.10 11.26
C LEU A 162 -2.14 8.07 10.11
N THR A 163 -3.14 8.14 9.24
CA THR A 163 -3.15 9.13 8.18
C THR A 163 -4.53 9.68 7.84
N SER A 164 -4.56 10.87 7.23
CA SER A 164 -5.78 11.46 6.68
C SER A 164 -5.97 11.15 5.18
N SER A 165 -7.21 11.16 4.68
CA SER A 165 -7.50 11.31 3.24
C SER A 165 -8.73 12.18 2.99
N TRP A 166 -8.64 13.07 2.00
CA TRP A 166 -9.71 14.04 1.74
C TRP A 166 -10.95 13.39 1.12
N VAL A 167 -12.11 13.90 1.53
CA VAL A 167 -13.43 13.48 1.05
C VAL A 167 -14.04 14.63 0.25
N THR A 168 -14.75 14.27 -0.81
CA THR A 168 -15.57 15.19 -1.60
C THR A 168 -17.04 14.93 -1.33
N GLY A 169 -17.84 15.99 -1.28
CA GLY A 169 -19.25 15.93 -0.90
C GLY A 169 -19.51 16.52 0.50
N ARG A 170 -20.77 16.42 0.97
CA ARG A 170 -21.26 17.11 2.17
C ARG A 170 -22.02 16.23 3.17
N HIS A 171 -22.25 14.95 2.86
CA HIS A 171 -23.20 14.11 3.61
C HIS A 171 -22.55 13.02 4.48
N CYS A 172 -21.26 12.73 4.29
CA CYS A 172 -20.57 11.73 5.10
C CYS A 172 -20.30 12.29 6.50
N GLN A 173 -20.80 11.62 7.54
CA GLN A 173 -20.63 12.06 8.92
C GLN A 173 -19.17 12.00 9.39
N LEU A 174 -18.38 11.06 8.84
CA LEU A 174 -16.94 10.97 9.11
C LEU A 174 -16.15 12.11 8.45
N ALA A 175 -16.70 12.76 7.43
CA ALA A 175 -16.02 13.81 6.69
C ALA A 175 -16.00 15.12 7.50
N LYS A 176 -14.94 15.32 8.29
CA LYS A 176 -14.74 16.50 9.15
C LYS A 176 -13.49 17.26 8.72
N ARG A 177 -13.43 18.54 9.05
CA ARG A 177 -12.22 19.35 8.83
C ARG A 177 -11.29 19.18 10.02
N GLY A 178 -10.08 18.73 9.77
CA GLY A 178 -9.05 18.58 10.78
C GLY A 178 -7.66 18.88 10.24
N TYR A 179 -6.64 18.41 10.95
CA TYR A 179 -5.25 18.53 10.52
C TYR A 179 -4.99 17.61 9.32
N SER A 180 -4.81 18.18 8.13
CA SER A 180 -4.60 17.39 6.91
C SER A 180 -3.15 16.95 6.74
N ARG A 181 -2.89 15.66 6.99
CA ARG A 181 -1.62 14.97 6.68
C ARG A 181 -1.36 14.91 5.17
N ASP A 182 -2.42 15.02 4.37
CA ASP A 182 -2.36 15.14 2.90
C ASP A 182 -1.94 16.53 2.40
N ARG A 183 -1.79 17.51 3.30
CA ARG A 183 -1.52 18.92 3.00
C ARG A 183 -2.58 19.58 2.10
N LYS A 184 -3.78 18.99 2.00
CA LYS A 184 -4.93 19.59 1.28
C LYS A 184 -5.75 20.43 2.25
N LYS A 185 -5.59 21.75 2.15
CA LYS A 185 -6.29 22.71 3.01
C LYS A 185 -7.76 22.88 2.61
N GLY A 186 -8.64 23.07 3.61
CA GLY A 186 -10.02 23.50 3.41
C GLY A 186 -11.04 22.41 3.04
N LEU A 187 -10.59 21.19 2.74
CA LEU A 187 -11.45 20.06 2.42
C LEU A 187 -11.77 19.22 3.68
N PRO A 188 -13.00 18.68 3.79
CA PRO A 188 -13.28 17.60 4.73
C PRO A 188 -12.39 16.38 4.46
N GLN A 189 -12.08 15.61 5.50
CA GLN A 189 -11.26 14.41 5.43
C GLN A 189 -11.82 13.33 6.35
N ILE A 190 -11.27 12.13 6.21
CA ILE A 190 -11.30 11.08 7.24
C ILE A 190 -9.89 10.88 7.78
N GLU A 191 -9.78 10.38 9.00
CA GLU A 191 -8.56 9.77 9.50
C GLU A 191 -8.69 8.25 9.42
N TYR A 192 -7.59 7.53 9.19
CA TYR A 192 -7.58 6.08 9.27
C TYR A 192 -6.22 5.56 9.69
N GLY A 193 -6.22 4.48 10.45
CA GLY A 193 -5.03 3.79 10.90
C GLY A 193 -4.91 2.42 10.24
N VAL A 194 -3.70 2.04 9.85
CA VAL A 194 -3.40 0.74 9.27
C VAL A 194 -2.49 -0.03 10.22
N LEU A 195 -2.88 -1.25 10.54
CA LEU A 195 -2.06 -2.21 11.27
C LEU A 195 -1.37 -3.12 10.26
N THR A 196 -0.05 -3.25 10.37
CA THR A 196 0.74 -4.18 9.56
C THR A 196 1.55 -5.12 10.43
N ASP A 197 1.97 -6.23 9.84
CA ASP A 197 3.06 -7.04 10.40
C ASP A 197 4.41 -6.28 10.29
N PRO A 198 5.51 -6.83 10.84
CA PRO A 198 6.83 -6.17 10.81
C PRO A 198 7.41 -5.98 9.41
N ALA A 199 6.92 -6.72 8.40
CA ALA A 199 7.33 -6.59 7.00
C ALA A 199 6.50 -5.55 6.22
N GLY A 200 5.53 -4.90 6.87
CA GLY A 200 4.59 -3.99 6.22
C GLY A 200 3.57 -4.70 5.34
N ARG A 201 3.10 -5.88 5.73
CA ARG A 201 1.91 -6.51 5.13
C ARG A 201 0.68 -5.96 5.83
N PRO A 202 -0.29 -5.34 5.12
CA PRO A 202 -1.49 -4.82 5.74
C PRO A 202 -2.37 -5.94 6.32
N VAL A 203 -2.80 -5.77 7.57
CA VAL A 203 -3.59 -6.73 8.34
C VAL A 203 -4.98 -6.19 8.66
N ALA A 204 -5.07 -4.94 9.13
CA ALA A 204 -6.32 -4.32 9.55
C ALA A 204 -6.34 -2.81 9.30
N VAL A 205 -7.54 -2.23 9.23
CA VAL A 205 -7.73 -0.78 9.08
C VAL A 205 -8.86 -0.26 9.95
N ARG A 206 -8.69 0.91 10.57
CA ARG A 206 -9.80 1.62 11.27
C ARG A 206 -9.97 3.00 10.68
N VAL A 207 -11.21 3.41 10.46
CA VAL A 207 -11.57 4.71 9.87
C VAL A 207 -12.34 5.52 10.88
N PHE A 208 -11.91 6.76 11.06
CA PHE A 208 -12.40 7.70 12.05
C PHE A 208 -12.85 9.00 11.38
N ALA A 209 -13.53 9.85 12.16
CA ALA A 209 -13.89 11.18 11.70
C ALA A 209 -12.62 12.02 11.44
N GLY A 210 -12.66 12.92 10.45
CA GLY A 210 -11.47 13.69 10.01
C GLY A 210 -10.85 14.65 11.02
N ASP A 211 -11.50 14.85 12.16
CA ASP A 211 -11.08 15.65 13.32
C ASP A 211 -10.70 14.78 14.53
N THR A 212 -10.68 13.46 14.36
CA THR A 212 -10.29 12.52 15.41
C THR A 212 -8.83 12.70 15.76
N ALA A 213 -8.55 12.85 17.06
CA ALA A 213 -7.19 12.94 17.56
C ALA A 213 -6.54 11.54 17.62
N ASP A 214 -5.24 11.49 17.37
CA ASP A 214 -4.41 10.27 17.43
C ASP A 214 -4.57 9.40 18.69
N PRO A 215 -4.86 9.93 19.91
CA PRO A 215 -5.04 9.09 21.09
C PRO A 215 -6.23 8.15 21.04
N VAL A 216 -7.34 8.63 20.47
CA VAL A 216 -8.58 7.87 20.40
C VAL A 216 -8.38 6.68 19.48
N ALA A 217 -7.84 6.93 18.29
CA ALA A 217 -7.57 5.91 17.29
C ALA A 217 -6.59 4.82 17.76
N PHE A 218 -5.61 5.17 18.60
CA PHE A 218 -4.69 4.19 19.20
C PHE A 218 -5.40 3.28 20.22
N THR A 219 -6.31 3.81 21.01
CA THR A 219 -7.05 3.01 22.01
C THR A 219 -7.97 2.00 21.32
N ASP A 220 -8.67 2.44 20.28
CA ASP A 220 -9.56 1.59 19.49
C ASP A 220 -8.81 0.43 18.84
N ILE A 221 -7.59 0.65 18.31
CA ILE A 221 -6.82 -0.45 17.69
C ILE A 221 -6.30 -1.45 18.73
N VAL A 222 -5.90 -0.99 19.92
CA VAL A 222 -5.49 -1.88 21.02
C VAL A 222 -6.65 -2.77 21.44
N GLU A 223 -7.85 -2.21 21.54
CA GLU A 223 -9.05 -2.98 21.85
C GLU A 223 -9.35 -4.02 20.77
N VAL A 224 -9.28 -3.64 19.49
CA VAL A 224 -9.46 -4.57 18.36
C VAL A 224 -8.46 -5.72 18.39
N ILE A 225 -7.19 -5.44 18.69
CA ILE A 225 -6.13 -6.46 18.79
C ILE A 225 -6.46 -7.44 19.92
N ARG A 226 -6.82 -6.92 21.10
CA ARG A 226 -7.16 -7.73 22.27
C ARG A 226 -8.42 -8.56 22.05
N THR A 227 -9.54 -7.91 21.75
CA THR A 227 -10.87 -8.54 21.76
C THR A 227 -11.23 -9.14 20.41
N GLY A 228 -10.96 -8.42 19.32
CA GLY A 228 -11.28 -8.85 17.96
C GLY A 228 -10.36 -9.96 17.49
N PHE A 229 -9.05 -9.75 17.60
CA PHE A 229 -8.06 -10.72 17.10
C PHE A 229 -7.73 -11.81 18.12
N GLY A 230 -7.95 -11.58 19.41
CA GLY A 230 -7.60 -12.52 20.47
C GLY A 230 -6.08 -12.64 20.63
N LEU A 231 -5.38 -11.51 20.50
CA LEU A 231 -3.94 -11.43 20.70
C LEU A 231 -3.66 -10.77 22.05
N ASP A 232 -3.15 -11.57 22.97
CA ASP A 232 -2.92 -11.17 24.35
C ASP A 232 -1.50 -10.63 24.54
N ARG A 233 -0.61 -10.91 23.58
CA ARG A 233 0.80 -10.48 23.58
C ARG A 233 1.21 -9.88 22.25
N LEU A 234 1.62 -8.60 22.27
CA LEU A 234 2.05 -7.87 21.07
C LEU A 234 2.92 -6.66 21.43
N VAL A 235 3.92 -6.34 20.61
CA VAL A 235 4.73 -5.13 20.69
C VAL A 235 4.24 -4.12 19.65
N LEU A 236 3.61 -3.05 20.14
CA LEU A 236 3.09 -1.97 19.31
C LEU A 236 4.17 -0.95 19.01
N VAL A 237 4.46 -0.76 17.72
CA VAL A 237 5.39 0.27 17.27
C VAL A 237 4.59 1.43 16.71
N GLY A 238 4.85 2.63 17.24
CA GLY A 238 4.16 3.84 16.82
C GLY A 238 4.98 5.09 17.08
N ASP A 239 4.63 6.17 16.38
CA ASP A 239 5.35 7.43 16.50
C ASP A 239 5.13 8.11 17.87
N ARG A 240 5.91 9.16 18.14
CA ARG A 240 5.85 9.94 19.40
C ARG A 240 4.61 10.86 19.54
N GLY A 241 3.82 11.01 18.49
CA GLY A 241 2.52 11.69 18.51
C GLY A 241 1.42 10.75 18.99
N MET A 242 1.56 9.48 18.62
CA MET A 242 0.61 8.40 18.83
C MET A 242 0.76 7.69 20.17
N ILE A 243 1.98 7.32 20.56
CA ILE A 243 2.24 6.65 21.85
C ILE A 243 2.76 7.69 22.85
N THR A 244 1.84 8.43 23.48
CA THR A 244 2.20 9.38 24.55
C THR A 244 2.18 8.73 25.92
N ALA A 245 2.72 9.42 26.94
CA ALA A 245 2.68 8.98 28.34
C ALA A 245 1.29 8.50 28.80
N ALA A 246 0.22 9.23 28.44
CA ALA A 246 -1.16 8.80 28.75
C ALA A 246 -1.54 7.44 28.14
N ARG A 247 -1.09 7.13 26.91
CA ARG A 247 -1.36 5.82 26.29
C ARG A 247 -0.48 4.72 26.89
N ILE A 248 0.75 5.05 27.25
CA ILE A 248 1.64 4.12 27.96
C ILE A 248 1.00 3.71 29.29
N ALA A 249 0.40 4.66 30.03
CA ALA A 249 -0.37 4.36 31.23
C ALA A 249 -1.59 3.46 30.94
N ALA A 250 -2.37 3.75 29.90
CA ALA A 250 -3.50 2.90 29.50
C ALA A 250 -3.07 1.48 29.10
N ILE A 251 -1.94 1.31 28.38
CA ILE A 251 -1.37 -0.01 28.07
C ILE A 251 -0.97 -0.73 29.37
N LYS A 252 -0.39 -0.01 30.33
CA LYS A 252 -0.02 -0.59 31.63
C LYS A 252 -1.26 -1.09 32.39
N GLU A 253 -2.30 -0.27 32.49
CA GLU A 253 -3.58 -0.67 33.09
C GLU A 253 -4.20 -1.88 32.39
N LEU A 254 -4.09 -1.97 31.06
CA LEU A 254 -4.52 -3.15 30.31
C LEU A 254 -3.69 -4.38 30.67
N ASN A 255 -2.37 -4.24 30.80
CA ASN A 255 -1.50 -5.35 31.20
C ASN A 255 -1.79 -5.85 32.62
N ASP A 256 -2.28 -4.98 33.52
CA ASP A 256 -2.76 -5.38 34.84
C ASP A 256 -4.00 -6.30 34.77
N THR A 257 -4.70 -6.35 33.62
CA THR A 257 -5.84 -7.27 33.36
C THR A 257 -5.43 -8.61 32.75
N GLY A 258 -4.13 -8.89 32.60
CA GLY A 258 -3.59 -10.17 32.12
C GLY A 258 -3.12 -10.19 30.66
N THR A 259 -3.03 -9.02 30.00
CA THR A 259 -2.37 -8.90 28.68
C THR A 259 -0.87 -8.60 28.84
N ASP A 260 -0.10 -8.85 27.78
CA ASP A 260 1.32 -8.52 27.66
C ASP A 260 1.56 -7.66 26.40
N PHE A 261 1.09 -6.42 26.45
CA PHE A 261 1.35 -5.44 25.40
C PHE A 261 2.61 -4.63 25.69
N GLY A 262 3.62 -4.86 24.85
CA GLY A 262 4.81 -4.03 24.77
C GLY A 262 4.63 -2.85 23.82
N TRP A 263 5.50 -1.85 23.92
CA TRP A 263 5.48 -0.72 22.99
C TRP A 263 6.87 -0.19 22.66
N ILE A 264 7.02 0.40 21.47
CA ILE A 264 8.23 1.10 21.02
C ILE A 264 7.82 2.46 20.47
N THR A 265 8.40 3.53 20.99
CA THR A 265 8.20 4.90 20.49
C THR A 265 9.44 5.78 20.70
N ALA A 266 9.39 7.05 20.28
CA ALA A 266 10.50 7.99 20.42
C ALA A 266 10.19 9.14 21.39
N LEU A 267 11.23 9.70 22.01
CA LEU A 267 11.12 10.92 22.81
C LEU A 267 10.95 12.18 21.94
N ARG A 268 10.37 13.22 22.56
CA ARG A 268 10.30 14.58 21.99
C ARG A 268 11.54 15.38 22.34
N ALA A 269 11.85 16.39 21.54
CA ALA A 269 13.06 17.20 21.68
C ALA A 269 13.30 17.76 23.10
N PRO A 270 12.30 18.28 23.84
CA PRO A 270 12.52 18.77 25.20
C PRO A 270 12.96 17.66 26.19
N ALA A 271 12.40 16.46 26.05
CA ALA A 271 12.80 15.32 26.89
C ALA A 271 14.22 14.86 26.57
N ILE A 272 14.60 14.86 25.28
CA ILE A 272 15.96 14.54 24.85
C ILE A 272 16.95 15.59 25.40
N ALA A 273 16.59 16.87 25.33
CA ALA A 273 17.42 17.95 25.87
C ALA A 273 17.62 17.82 27.39
N LYS A 274 16.58 17.41 28.15
CA LYS A 274 16.70 17.11 29.59
C LYS A 274 17.68 15.96 29.85
N LEU A 275 17.62 14.90 29.04
CA LEU A 275 18.54 13.76 29.18
C LEU A 275 19.98 14.12 28.82
N ALA A 276 20.16 15.09 27.91
CA ALA A 276 21.47 15.57 27.44
C ALA A 276 21.98 16.80 28.20
N ALA A 277 21.41 17.11 29.38
CA ALA A 277 21.98 18.10 30.28
C ALA A 277 23.39 17.67 30.75
N ASP A 278 24.17 18.60 31.28
CA ASP A 278 25.57 18.37 31.65
C ASP A 278 25.74 17.20 32.64
N ASP A 279 24.80 17.02 33.57
CA ASP A 279 24.73 15.92 34.54
C ASP A 279 23.78 14.78 34.11
N GLY A 280 23.25 14.86 32.89
CA GLY A 280 22.29 13.91 32.34
C GLY A 280 22.93 12.60 31.86
N PRO A 281 22.14 11.54 31.69
CA PRO A 281 22.66 10.24 31.24
C PRO A 281 23.02 10.19 29.75
N LEU A 282 22.56 11.14 28.93
CA LEU A 282 22.83 11.19 27.49
C LEU A 282 24.07 12.04 27.20
N GLN A 283 25.25 11.46 27.40
CA GLN A 283 26.53 12.10 27.11
C GLN A 283 26.96 11.83 25.66
N MET A 284 27.49 12.84 24.95
CA MET A 284 27.86 12.69 23.53
C MET A 284 29.02 11.71 23.32
N SER A 285 29.86 11.49 24.33
CA SER A 285 30.95 10.50 24.33
C SER A 285 30.45 9.06 24.22
N LEU A 286 29.17 8.80 24.54
CA LEU A 286 28.54 7.50 24.27
C LEU A 286 28.58 7.13 22.78
N PHE A 287 28.72 8.13 21.90
CA PHE A 287 28.73 7.95 20.45
C PHE A 287 30.13 7.99 19.81
N ASP A 288 31.20 7.92 20.60
CA ASP A 288 32.58 7.97 20.07
C ASP A 288 32.97 6.67 19.35
N THR A 289 32.37 5.54 19.76
CA THR A 289 32.67 4.20 19.23
C THR A 289 31.47 3.50 18.59
N HIS A 290 30.25 3.89 18.96
CA HIS A 290 29.00 3.27 18.50
C HIS A 290 27.95 4.32 18.18
N ASP A 291 27.07 4.07 17.22
CA ASP A 291 25.99 5.00 16.86
C ASP A 291 24.72 4.85 17.73
N LEU A 292 24.75 3.91 18.69
CA LEU A 292 23.66 3.67 19.64
C LEU A 292 24.18 3.33 21.03
N ALA A 293 23.45 3.74 22.06
CA ALA A 293 23.74 3.44 23.46
C ALA A 293 22.43 3.28 24.26
N GLU A 294 22.42 2.36 25.23
CA GLU A 294 21.33 2.27 26.20
C GLU A 294 21.64 3.16 27.41
N ILE A 295 20.62 3.93 27.82
CA ILE A 295 20.70 4.80 29.00
C ILE A 295 19.48 4.56 29.89
N THR A 296 19.60 4.93 31.16
CA THR A 296 18.52 4.86 32.15
C THR A 296 18.32 6.22 32.78
N HIS A 297 17.09 6.54 33.18
CA HIS A 297 16.80 7.78 33.88
C HIS A 297 15.60 7.60 34.82
N PRO A 298 15.60 8.19 36.04
CA PRO A 298 14.53 8.01 37.03
C PRO A 298 13.12 8.38 36.53
N ASP A 299 13.00 9.37 35.64
CA ASP A 299 11.72 9.74 35.00
C ASP A 299 11.10 8.63 34.12
N TYR A 300 11.87 7.61 33.75
CA TYR A 300 11.46 6.51 32.89
C TYR A 300 11.69 5.15 33.58
N PRO A 301 11.04 4.92 34.73
CA PRO A 301 11.26 3.70 35.49
C PRO A 301 10.73 2.49 34.69
N HIS A 302 11.48 1.39 34.71
CA HIS A 302 11.13 0.15 34.00
C HIS A 302 11.05 0.27 32.48
N GLU A 303 11.59 1.34 31.91
CA GLU A 303 11.71 1.53 30.48
C GLU A 303 13.17 1.52 30.05
N ARG A 304 13.41 1.03 28.84
CA ARG A 304 14.73 1.13 28.22
C ARG A 304 14.76 2.34 27.31
N LEU A 305 15.80 3.16 27.44
CA LEU A 305 16.04 4.30 26.56
C LEU A 305 17.22 3.95 25.64
N ILE A 306 16.97 3.90 24.34
CA ILE A 306 17.99 3.64 23.32
C ILE A 306 18.28 4.95 22.61
N ALA A 307 19.39 5.59 22.98
CA ALA A 307 19.84 6.81 22.35
C ALA A 307 20.64 6.48 21.08
N CYS A 308 20.35 7.18 19.99
CA CYS A 308 20.95 6.93 18.69
C CYS A 308 21.45 8.25 18.09
N ARG A 309 22.62 8.21 17.46
CA ARG A 309 23.19 9.32 16.70
C ARG A 309 23.28 8.96 15.23
N ASN A 310 22.59 9.71 14.37
CA ASN A 310 22.68 9.55 12.93
C ASN A 310 23.40 10.75 12.30
N PRO A 311 24.68 10.61 11.87
CA PRO A 311 25.45 11.70 11.28
C PRO A 311 24.84 12.28 10.00
N ALA A 312 24.22 11.45 9.16
CA ALA A 312 23.57 11.90 7.93
C ALA A 312 22.34 12.77 8.24
N LEU A 313 21.54 12.36 9.21
CA LEU A 313 20.41 13.15 9.71
C LEU A 313 20.89 14.44 10.38
N ALA A 314 22.03 14.42 11.07
CA ALA A 314 22.62 15.61 11.67
C ALA A 314 22.97 16.65 10.59
N ALA A 315 23.68 16.22 9.53
CA ALA A 315 24.02 17.09 8.40
C ALA A 315 22.77 17.64 7.69
N GLU A 316 21.73 16.81 7.49
CA GLU A 316 20.48 17.24 6.89
C GLU A 316 19.76 18.29 7.75
N ARG A 317 19.65 18.07 9.07
CA ARG A 317 19.03 19.02 10.01
C ARG A 317 19.80 20.34 10.06
N ALA A 318 21.12 20.30 10.11
CA ALA A 318 21.97 21.48 10.10
C ALA A 318 21.75 22.32 8.83
N ARG A 319 21.80 21.68 7.66
CA ARG A 319 21.50 22.33 6.38
C ARG A 319 20.10 22.93 6.40
N LYS A 320 19.10 22.18 6.83
CA LYS A 320 17.70 22.63 6.83
C LYS A 320 17.46 23.80 7.77
N ARG A 321 18.05 23.76 8.97
CA ARG A 321 18.00 24.87 9.94
C ARG A 321 18.60 26.13 9.33
N ASN A 322 19.78 26.04 8.73
CA ASN A 322 20.44 27.19 8.10
C ASN A 322 19.62 27.78 6.94
N GLU A 323 19.03 26.95 6.09
CA GLU A 323 18.11 27.39 5.02
C GLU A 323 16.89 28.13 5.59
N LEU A 324 16.28 27.61 6.67
CA LEU A 324 15.12 28.22 7.31
C LEU A 324 15.45 29.54 8.03
N LEU A 325 16.61 29.62 8.68
CA LEU A 325 17.10 30.85 9.31
C LEU A 325 17.32 31.94 8.25
N ALA A 326 18.07 31.63 7.17
CA ALA A 326 18.33 32.60 6.10
C ALA A 326 17.04 33.06 5.40
N ALA A 327 16.10 32.15 5.14
CA ALA A 327 14.80 32.48 4.56
C ALA A 327 13.96 33.37 5.50
N THR A 328 14.06 33.16 6.82
CA THR A 328 13.36 33.96 7.82
C THR A 328 13.94 35.36 7.90
N GLU A 329 15.26 35.51 7.95
CA GLU A 329 15.93 36.82 7.97
C GLU A 329 15.61 37.65 6.73
N THR A 330 15.68 37.04 5.55
CA THR A 330 15.31 37.70 4.29
C THR A 330 13.88 38.26 4.37
N ALA A 331 12.97 37.55 5.03
CA ALA A 331 11.59 37.97 5.18
C ALA A 331 11.40 39.02 6.29
N LEU A 332 12.13 38.90 7.42
CA LEU A 332 12.12 39.87 8.51
C LEU A 332 12.76 41.20 8.10
N ALA A 333 13.83 41.19 7.29
CA ALA A 333 14.45 42.39 6.71
C ALA A 333 13.43 43.25 5.94
N ARG A 334 12.58 42.61 5.14
CA ARG A 334 11.49 43.30 4.42
C ARG A 334 10.46 43.94 5.35
N ILE A 335 10.23 43.36 6.54
CA ILE A 335 9.38 44.01 7.56
C ILE A 335 10.12 45.19 8.16
N ALA A 336 11.40 45.04 8.53
CA ALA A 336 12.21 46.11 9.09
C ALA A 336 12.23 47.33 8.14
N GLU A 337 12.51 47.13 6.85
CA GLU A 337 12.46 48.19 5.83
C GLU A 337 11.08 48.89 5.75
N ARG A 338 9.98 48.14 5.90
CA ARG A 338 8.63 48.72 5.89
C ARG A 338 8.35 49.58 7.12
N VAL A 339 8.89 49.19 8.28
CA VAL A 339 8.80 49.93 9.53
C VAL A 339 9.66 51.19 9.46
N GLU A 340 10.91 51.08 9.00
CA GLU A 340 11.82 52.21 8.80
C GLU A 340 11.25 53.26 7.84
N ARG A 341 10.58 52.82 6.77
CA ARG A 341 9.89 53.72 5.82
C ARG A 341 8.56 54.28 6.34
N GLY A 342 8.10 53.90 7.53
CA GLY A 342 6.83 54.32 8.13
C GLY A 342 5.57 53.71 7.47
N SER A 343 5.73 52.79 6.53
CA SER A 343 4.61 52.12 5.83
C SER A 343 3.93 51.02 6.65
N LEU A 344 4.55 50.62 7.77
CA LEU A 344 4.02 49.70 8.76
C LEU A 344 4.35 50.25 10.15
N ALA A 345 3.33 50.63 10.92
CA ALA A 345 3.50 51.21 12.26
C ALA A 345 2.46 50.64 13.23
N GLY A 346 2.75 50.75 14.52
CA GLY A 346 2.00 50.18 15.63
C GLY A 346 2.50 48.79 16.01
N ALA A 347 2.84 48.60 17.28
CA ALA A 347 3.48 47.39 17.78
C ALA A 347 2.64 46.13 17.48
N GLY A 348 1.31 46.23 17.54
CA GLY A 348 0.40 45.14 17.18
C GLY A 348 0.49 44.71 15.71
N LYS A 349 0.45 45.67 14.77
CA LYS A 349 0.53 45.38 13.33
C LYS A 349 1.89 44.83 12.91
N ILE A 350 2.96 45.35 13.51
CA ILE A 350 4.32 44.85 13.33
C ILE A 350 4.42 43.43 13.89
N GLY A 351 3.92 43.21 15.10
CA GLY A 351 3.86 41.90 15.76
C GLY A 351 3.12 40.84 14.95
N GLU A 352 1.98 41.18 14.36
CA GLU A 352 1.23 40.28 13.47
C GLU A 352 2.03 39.91 12.22
N ALA A 353 2.64 40.89 11.55
CA ALA A 353 3.44 40.66 10.35
C ALA A 353 4.68 39.77 10.65
N VAL A 354 5.40 40.08 11.74
CA VAL A 354 6.53 39.27 12.21
C VAL A 354 6.05 37.86 12.59
N GLY A 355 4.94 37.77 13.30
CA GLY A 355 4.28 36.53 13.71
C GLY A 355 3.98 35.61 12.52
N GLN A 356 3.42 36.15 11.43
CA GLN A 356 3.13 35.39 10.21
C GLN A 356 4.39 34.77 9.60
N ILE A 357 5.52 35.51 9.59
CA ILE A 357 6.79 35.02 9.05
C ILE A 357 7.38 33.93 9.95
N VAL A 358 7.52 34.19 11.24
CA VAL A 358 8.16 33.22 12.14
C VAL A 358 7.34 31.95 12.30
N ASN A 359 6.00 32.04 12.24
CA ASN A 359 5.10 30.88 12.26
C ASN A 359 5.17 30.06 10.97
N LYS A 360 5.42 30.71 9.82
CA LYS A 360 5.60 30.03 8.54
C LYS A 360 6.84 29.14 8.55
N TYR A 361 7.97 29.63 9.08
CA TYR A 361 9.24 28.91 9.07
C TYR A 361 9.52 28.11 10.36
N LYS A 362 8.74 28.33 11.43
CA LYS A 362 8.83 27.65 12.74
C LYS A 362 10.19 27.80 13.46
N VAL A 363 10.90 28.89 13.21
CA VAL A 363 12.22 29.19 13.82
C VAL A 363 12.18 30.34 14.83
N SER A 364 11.00 30.64 15.38
CA SER A 364 10.83 31.77 16.32
C SER A 364 11.75 31.70 17.55
N LYS A 365 12.14 30.48 17.97
CA LYS A 365 13.05 30.23 19.11
C LYS A 365 14.52 30.60 18.84
N HIS A 366 14.86 30.95 17.59
CA HIS A 366 16.22 31.30 17.18
C HIS A 366 16.42 32.79 16.97
N PHE A 367 15.45 33.63 17.36
CA PHE A 367 15.52 35.07 17.18
C PHE A 367 15.06 35.82 18.43
N HIS A 368 15.92 36.71 18.93
CA HIS A 368 15.47 37.79 19.79
C HIS A 368 14.87 38.89 18.90
N ARG A 369 13.77 39.47 19.36
CA ARG A 369 12.97 40.43 18.59
C ARG A 369 12.54 41.56 19.50
N THR A 370 12.77 42.78 19.05
CA THR A 370 12.35 44.00 19.74
C THR A 370 11.39 44.73 18.82
N ILE A 371 10.16 44.91 19.29
CA ILE A 371 9.08 45.57 18.55
C ILE A 371 8.58 46.74 19.38
N THR A 372 8.57 47.93 18.79
CA THR A 372 7.91 49.12 19.34
C THR A 372 6.83 49.60 18.36
N ASP A 373 6.19 50.73 18.64
CA ASP A 373 5.23 51.32 17.70
C ASP A 373 5.86 51.82 16.40
N THR A 374 7.17 52.09 16.40
CA THR A 374 7.87 52.71 15.27
C THR A 374 9.18 52.04 14.89
N SER A 375 9.58 50.96 15.58
CA SER A 375 10.81 50.24 15.29
C SER A 375 10.64 48.73 15.40
N PHE A 376 11.41 48.02 14.58
CA PHE A 376 11.52 46.58 14.61
C PHE A 376 12.99 46.18 14.43
N ALA A 377 13.54 45.48 15.42
CA ALA A 377 14.87 44.90 15.37
C ALA A 377 14.81 43.40 15.66
N TYR A 378 15.74 42.65 15.08
CA TYR A 378 15.88 41.22 15.32
C TYR A 378 17.35 40.80 15.27
N GLU A 379 17.69 39.79 16.04
CA GLU A 379 19.03 39.17 16.07
C GLU A 379 18.89 37.67 16.27
N ARG A 380 19.88 36.91 15.79
CA ARG A 380 19.93 35.46 16.01
C ARG A 380 20.26 35.16 17.47
N ASP A 381 19.48 34.28 18.08
CA ASP A 381 19.83 33.65 19.34
C ASP A 381 20.85 32.54 19.07
N HIS A 382 22.13 32.91 19.07
CA HIS A 382 23.24 31.98 18.81
C HIS A 382 23.34 30.87 19.86
N ALA A 383 22.94 31.13 21.10
CA ALA A 383 22.94 30.13 22.16
C ALA A 383 21.88 29.05 21.89
N ALA A 384 20.64 29.45 21.58
CA ALA A 384 19.56 28.52 21.24
C ALA A 384 19.87 27.73 19.95
N ILE A 385 20.51 28.35 18.95
CA ILE A 385 20.94 27.65 17.73
C ILE A 385 22.01 26.60 18.06
N THR A 386 23.00 26.94 18.89
CA THR A 386 24.09 26.03 19.28
C THR A 386 23.56 24.86 20.09
N ALA A 387 22.67 25.11 21.06
CA ALA A 387 22.04 24.08 21.88
C ALA A 387 21.21 23.09 21.03
N GLU A 388 20.45 23.59 20.03
CA GLU A 388 19.72 22.70 19.12
C GLU A 388 20.64 21.95 18.16
N ALA A 389 21.70 22.59 17.67
CA ALA A 389 22.69 21.97 16.80
C ALA A 389 23.45 20.83 17.50
N ALA A 390 23.71 20.94 18.80
CA ALA A 390 24.37 19.89 19.59
C ALA A 390 23.58 18.55 19.60
N LEU A 391 22.26 18.62 19.40
CA LEU A 391 21.37 17.45 19.37
C LEU A 391 20.97 17.05 17.94
N ASP A 392 21.62 17.60 16.92
CA ASP A 392 21.37 17.21 15.54
C ASP A 392 21.71 15.74 15.31
N GLY A 393 20.81 15.03 14.64
CA GLY A 393 20.93 13.60 14.39
C GLY A 393 20.66 12.71 15.60
N ILE A 394 20.47 13.29 16.80
CA ILE A 394 20.10 12.55 18.00
C ILE A 394 18.59 12.25 18.00
N TYR A 395 18.26 11.01 18.33
CA TYR A 395 16.93 10.57 18.70
C TYR A 395 17.04 9.51 19.79
N VAL A 396 16.06 9.48 20.70
CA VAL A 396 16.02 8.50 21.79
C VAL A 396 14.73 7.71 21.65
N LEU A 397 14.85 6.40 21.47
CA LEU A 397 13.73 5.48 21.54
C LEU A 397 13.49 5.09 22.98
N ARG A 398 12.23 4.84 23.32
CA ARG A 398 11.83 4.25 24.59
C ARG A 398 10.96 3.05 24.35
N THR A 399 11.08 2.05 25.21
CA THR A 399 10.32 0.81 25.13
C THR A 399 10.09 0.19 26.50
N SER A 400 8.95 -0.49 26.66
CA SER A 400 8.68 -1.38 27.80
C SER A 400 9.21 -2.80 27.59
N VAL A 401 9.72 -3.13 26.40
CA VAL A 401 10.13 -4.50 26.04
C VAL A 401 11.49 -4.82 26.66
N PRO A 402 11.62 -5.93 27.42
CA PRO A 402 12.87 -6.29 28.06
C PRO A 402 13.94 -6.70 27.04
N ALA A 403 15.21 -6.54 27.41
CA ALA A 403 16.35 -6.87 26.55
C ALA A 403 16.42 -8.36 26.18
N THR A 404 15.83 -9.24 27.00
CA THR A 404 15.71 -10.68 26.74
C THR A 404 14.81 -11.00 25.54
N ASP A 405 13.82 -10.14 25.28
CA ASP A 405 12.84 -10.32 24.22
C ASP A 405 13.23 -9.53 22.96
N LEU A 406 13.80 -8.34 23.13
CA LEU A 406 14.22 -7.48 22.03
C LEU A 406 15.45 -6.64 22.43
N ASP A 407 16.61 -6.91 21.83
CA ASP A 407 17.83 -6.14 22.08
C ASP A 407 17.75 -4.70 21.52
N ALA A 408 18.69 -3.83 21.91
CA ALA A 408 18.69 -2.43 21.46
C ALA A 408 18.71 -2.28 19.92
N PRO A 409 19.57 -2.98 19.16
CA PRO A 409 19.55 -2.95 17.71
C PRO A 409 18.20 -3.35 17.09
N ALA A 410 17.53 -4.36 17.64
CA ALA A 410 16.22 -4.81 17.18
C ALA A 410 15.11 -3.82 17.53
N VAL A 411 15.18 -3.11 18.67
CA VAL A 411 14.27 -1.99 19.00
C VAL A 411 14.40 -0.88 17.95
N VAL A 412 15.64 -0.49 17.60
CA VAL A 412 15.89 0.53 16.56
C VAL A 412 15.36 0.08 15.20
N THR A 413 15.59 -1.19 14.84
CA THR A 413 15.07 -1.78 13.60
C THR A 413 13.55 -1.78 13.57
N GLY A 414 12.90 -2.21 14.65
CA GLY A 414 11.45 -2.21 14.79
C GLY A 414 10.85 -0.82 14.59
N TYR A 415 11.42 0.19 15.26
CA TYR A 415 10.98 1.58 15.08
C TYR A 415 11.17 2.08 13.63
N LYS A 416 12.30 1.76 13.00
CA LYS A 416 12.55 2.14 11.60
C LYS A 416 11.66 1.43 10.60
N ASN A 417 11.09 0.28 10.94
CA ASN A 417 10.15 -0.44 10.10
C ASN A 417 8.81 0.30 9.94
N LEU A 418 8.51 1.33 10.76
CA LEU A 418 7.38 2.24 10.52
C LEU A 418 7.39 2.84 9.11
N ALA A 419 8.56 2.99 8.48
CA ALA A 419 8.69 3.41 7.09
C ALA A 419 7.96 2.47 6.09
N TYR A 420 7.71 1.21 6.46
CA TYR A 420 6.89 0.30 5.66
C TYR A 420 5.41 0.67 5.68
N VAL A 421 4.88 1.11 6.83
CA VAL A 421 3.50 1.61 6.92
C VAL A 421 3.35 2.91 6.12
N GLU A 422 4.34 3.80 6.19
CA GLU A 422 4.37 5.02 5.36
C GLU A 422 4.38 4.70 3.86
N ARG A 423 5.13 3.68 3.43
CA ARG A 423 5.12 3.19 2.05
C ARG A 423 3.74 2.68 1.66
N ASP A 424 3.08 1.91 2.52
CA ASP A 424 1.75 1.37 2.26
C ASP A 424 0.70 2.49 2.15
N PHE A 425 0.81 3.56 2.96
CA PHE A 425 -0.02 4.75 2.78
C PHE A 425 0.15 5.42 1.42
N ARG A 426 1.37 5.48 0.88
CA ARG A 426 1.59 5.99 -0.49
C ARG A 426 0.93 5.10 -1.54
N SER A 427 1.08 3.77 -1.40
CA SER A 427 0.42 2.78 -2.28
C SER A 427 -1.10 2.92 -2.26
N ILE A 428 -1.70 3.01 -1.07
CA ILE A 428 -3.15 3.16 -0.87
C ILE A 428 -3.66 4.48 -1.44
N LYS A 429 -2.94 5.59 -1.24
CA LYS A 429 -3.44 6.92 -1.60
C LYS A 429 -3.21 7.33 -3.04
N THR A 430 -2.06 7.00 -3.63
CA THR A 430 -1.64 7.60 -4.92
C THR A 430 -0.88 6.68 -5.84
N ASP A 431 -0.04 5.80 -5.31
CA ASP A 431 0.92 5.12 -6.19
C ASP A 431 0.25 3.97 -6.94
N ASP A 432 -0.71 3.28 -6.29
CA ASP A 432 -1.31 2.06 -6.83
C ASP A 432 -2.85 2.04 -6.82
N LEU A 433 -3.51 2.55 -5.78
CA LEU A 433 -4.92 2.24 -5.51
C LEU A 433 -5.89 3.43 -5.55
N ASP A 434 -5.38 4.66 -5.59
CA ASP A 434 -6.17 5.90 -5.57
C ASP A 434 -7.36 5.87 -4.59
N LEU A 435 -7.09 5.75 -3.29
CA LEU A 435 -8.12 5.89 -2.27
C LEU A 435 -8.82 7.27 -2.34
N ARG A 436 -8.12 8.29 -2.83
CA ARG A 436 -8.56 9.68 -2.82
C ARG A 436 -8.65 10.27 -4.23
N PRO A 437 -9.60 11.18 -4.52
CA PRO A 437 -10.70 11.63 -3.65
C PRO A 437 -11.71 10.53 -3.29
N ILE A 438 -12.22 10.58 -2.05
CA ILE A 438 -13.35 9.74 -1.63
C ILE A 438 -14.66 10.44 -2.00
N HIS A 439 -15.58 9.71 -2.65
CA HIS A 439 -16.86 10.24 -3.15
C HIS A 439 -18.10 9.65 -2.45
N HIS A 440 -17.93 8.76 -1.46
CA HIS A 440 -19.05 8.09 -0.80
C HIS A 440 -19.77 9.00 0.21
N ARG A 441 -21.10 8.93 0.21
CA ARG A 441 -21.97 9.74 1.09
C ARG A 441 -22.20 9.11 2.47
N LEU A 442 -22.20 7.79 2.57
CA LEU A 442 -22.48 7.06 3.81
C LEU A 442 -21.16 6.65 4.48
N SER A 443 -21.10 6.79 5.81
CA SER A 443 -19.93 6.43 6.62
C SER A 443 -19.48 4.98 6.39
N GLU A 444 -20.42 4.03 6.40
CA GLU A 444 -20.12 2.61 6.17
C GLU A 444 -19.55 2.36 4.78
N ARG A 445 -20.02 3.06 3.74
CA ARG A 445 -19.46 2.92 2.39
C ARG A 445 -18.08 3.57 2.25
N VAL A 446 -17.77 4.59 3.06
CA VAL A 446 -16.40 5.11 3.17
C VAL A 446 -15.50 4.05 3.81
N LYS A 447 -15.92 3.42 4.91
CA LYS A 447 -15.19 2.32 5.57
C LYS A 447 -14.97 1.14 4.60
N ALA A 448 -16.02 0.68 3.93
CA ALA A 448 -15.94 -0.38 2.92
C ALA A 448 -14.96 -0.04 1.79
N HIS A 449 -14.94 1.22 1.32
CA HIS A 449 -14.00 1.63 0.30
C HIS A 449 -12.55 1.57 0.78
N VAL A 450 -12.28 2.02 2.01
CA VAL A 450 -10.96 1.92 2.64
C VAL A 450 -10.56 0.45 2.81
N LEU A 451 -11.48 -0.43 3.22
CA LEU A 451 -11.24 -1.86 3.34
C LEU A 451 -10.94 -2.54 1.98
N ILE A 452 -11.66 -2.16 0.90
CA ILE A 452 -11.32 -2.60 -0.46
C ILE A 452 -9.89 -2.20 -0.83
N CYS A 453 -9.48 -0.97 -0.49
CA CYS A 453 -8.11 -0.50 -0.73
C CYS A 453 -7.09 -1.24 0.14
N LEU A 454 -7.40 -1.57 1.39
CA LEU A 454 -6.53 -2.39 2.26
C LEU A 454 -6.31 -3.79 1.64
N LEU A 455 -7.38 -4.46 1.22
CA LEU A 455 -7.31 -5.80 0.62
C LEU A 455 -6.63 -5.78 -0.76
N ALA A 456 -6.84 -4.72 -1.54
CA ALA A 456 -6.10 -4.52 -2.78
C ALA A 456 -4.61 -4.26 -2.50
N CYS A 457 -4.26 -3.50 -1.46
CA CYS A 457 -2.89 -3.27 -1.02
C CYS A 457 -2.22 -4.59 -0.61
N TYR A 458 -2.95 -5.45 0.09
CA TYR A 458 -2.48 -6.80 0.44
C TYR A 458 -2.11 -7.61 -0.81
N VAL A 459 -2.96 -7.64 -1.85
CA VAL A 459 -2.65 -8.32 -3.12
C VAL A 459 -1.45 -7.67 -3.81
N THR A 460 -1.42 -6.33 -3.90
CA THR A 460 -0.32 -5.57 -4.50
C THR A 460 1.01 -5.82 -3.80
N TRP A 461 1.03 -5.94 -2.46
CA TRP A 461 2.24 -6.24 -1.69
C TRP A 461 2.87 -7.56 -2.16
N HIS A 462 2.06 -8.61 -2.31
CA HIS A 462 2.54 -9.93 -2.76
C HIS A 462 2.94 -9.92 -4.24
N LEU A 463 2.20 -9.23 -5.11
CA LEU A 463 2.58 -9.08 -6.51
C LEU A 463 3.91 -8.33 -6.67
N ARG A 464 4.12 -7.23 -5.93
CA ARG A 464 5.38 -6.47 -5.96
C ARG A 464 6.56 -7.32 -5.52
N LYS A 465 6.37 -8.15 -4.49
CA LYS A 465 7.40 -9.11 -4.05
C LYS A 465 7.69 -10.15 -5.13
N ALA A 466 6.66 -10.76 -5.73
CA ALA A 466 6.83 -11.78 -6.75
C ALA A 466 7.42 -11.24 -8.06
N TRP A 467 7.01 -10.04 -8.48
CA TRP A 467 7.46 -9.38 -9.71
C TRP A 467 8.68 -8.48 -9.52
N ALA A 468 9.36 -8.55 -8.37
CA ALA A 468 10.61 -7.82 -8.17
C ALA A 468 11.63 -8.06 -9.31
N PRO A 469 11.79 -9.28 -9.87
CA PRO A 469 12.67 -9.51 -11.03
C PRO A 469 12.31 -8.73 -12.30
N LEU A 470 11.04 -8.38 -12.49
CA LEU A 470 10.53 -7.69 -13.69
C LEU A 470 10.40 -6.17 -13.50
N THR A 471 10.71 -5.67 -12.30
CA THR A 471 10.50 -4.28 -11.92
C THR A 471 11.73 -3.66 -11.29
N TYR A 472 11.65 -2.35 -11.01
CA TYR A 472 12.69 -1.61 -10.28
C TYR A 472 12.76 -1.95 -8.77
N THR A 473 11.93 -2.87 -8.29
CA THR A 473 11.94 -3.32 -6.91
C THR A 473 13.25 -4.06 -6.61
N ASP A 474 13.85 -3.70 -5.47
CA ASP A 474 15.05 -4.37 -4.96
C ASP A 474 14.69 -5.77 -4.46
N GLU A 475 15.38 -6.78 -4.99
CA GLU A 475 15.17 -8.20 -4.64
C GLU A 475 15.96 -8.60 -3.39
N HIS A 476 17.07 -7.90 -3.13
CA HIS A 476 18.04 -8.28 -2.10
C HIS A 476 18.45 -7.05 -1.31
N PRO A 477 17.50 -6.30 -0.72
CA PRO A 477 17.85 -5.16 0.12
C PRO A 477 18.83 -5.63 1.21
N PRO A 478 20.01 -5.01 1.34
CA PRO A 478 21.03 -5.46 2.27
C PRO A 478 20.52 -5.36 3.72
N THR A 479 20.90 -6.34 4.55
CA THR A 479 20.76 -6.23 6.00
C THR A 479 21.56 -5.05 6.48
N ARG A 480 21.02 -4.33 7.47
CA ARG A 480 21.73 -3.21 8.08
C ARG A 480 22.54 -3.72 9.26
N ASP A 481 23.85 -3.75 9.13
CA ASP A 481 24.75 -4.07 10.25
C ASP A 481 24.63 -3.02 11.37
N ASN A 482 24.45 -1.75 10.97
CA ASN A 482 24.12 -0.66 11.87
C ASN A 482 22.65 -0.23 11.68
N PRO A 483 21.76 -0.51 12.65
CA PRO A 483 20.36 -0.16 12.52
C PRO A 483 20.11 1.34 12.50
N VAL A 484 21.05 2.18 12.98
CA VAL A 484 20.96 3.65 12.99
C VAL A 484 21.31 4.27 11.63
N ALA A 485 22.10 3.58 10.82
CA ALA A 485 22.47 4.04 9.48
C ALA A 485 21.26 4.13 8.53
N PRO A 486 21.33 4.98 7.48
CA PRO A 486 20.33 5.02 6.42
C PRO A 486 20.17 3.68 5.70
N ALA A 487 18.98 3.42 5.14
CA ALA A 487 18.78 2.30 4.23
C ALA A 487 19.67 2.44 3.00
N GLN A 488 20.34 1.37 2.59
CA GLN A 488 21.05 1.32 1.33
C GLN A 488 20.31 0.39 0.35
N ARG A 489 20.39 0.71 -0.93
CA ARG A 489 19.92 -0.17 -2.00
C ARG A 489 21.00 -1.20 -2.30
N SER A 490 20.59 -2.38 -2.75
CA SER A 490 21.56 -3.39 -3.16
C SER A 490 22.34 -2.95 -4.41
N PRO A 491 23.59 -3.43 -4.60
CA PRO A 491 24.33 -3.23 -5.85
C PRO A 491 23.54 -3.69 -7.08
N HIS A 492 22.76 -4.76 -6.91
CA HIS A 492 21.86 -5.27 -7.93
C HIS A 492 20.75 -4.26 -8.27
N ALA A 493 20.13 -3.62 -7.28
CA ALA A 493 19.13 -2.58 -7.53
C ALA A 493 19.72 -1.32 -8.19
N HIS A 494 20.95 -0.95 -7.84
CA HIS A 494 21.67 0.12 -8.56
C HIS A 494 21.88 -0.25 -10.02
N THR A 495 22.30 -1.48 -10.31
CA THR A 495 22.48 -2.00 -11.67
C THR A 495 21.17 -2.00 -12.46
N LYS A 496 20.05 -2.42 -11.85
CA LYS A 496 18.71 -2.34 -12.46
C LYS A 496 18.34 -0.91 -12.83
N ALA A 497 18.56 0.02 -11.91
CA ALA A 497 18.25 1.43 -12.13
C ALA A 497 19.13 2.07 -13.20
N SER A 498 20.39 1.66 -13.35
CA SER A 498 21.28 2.21 -14.37
C SER A 498 21.05 1.59 -15.75
N ARG A 499 20.80 0.28 -15.84
CA ARG A 499 20.60 -0.42 -17.12
C ARG A 499 19.19 -0.26 -17.68
N HIS A 500 18.20 -0.02 -16.83
CA HIS A 500 16.78 -0.03 -17.18
C HIS A 500 16.30 -1.33 -17.85
N GLN A 501 17.07 -2.41 -17.75
CA GLN A 501 16.82 -3.72 -18.35
C GLN A 501 17.21 -4.83 -17.36
N THR A 502 16.58 -6.00 -17.52
CA THR A 502 16.95 -7.24 -16.82
C THR A 502 18.29 -7.77 -17.35
N THR A 503 18.81 -8.85 -16.73
CA THR A 503 19.99 -9.58 -17.24
C THR A 503 19.81 -10.10 -18.66
N ASP A 504 18.55 -10.34 -19.07
CA ASP A 504 18.19 -10.93 -20.36
C ASP A 504 17.84 -9.83 -21.40
N ALA A 505 18.30 -8.60 -21.16
CA ALA A 505 18.05 -7.41 -21.98
C ALA A 505 16.56 -7.02 -22.14
N THR A 506 15.68 -7.49 -21.26
CA THR A 506 14.26 -7.08 -21.28
C THR A 506 14.03 -5.79 -20.50
N PRO A 507 13.24 -4.83 -21.01
CA PRO A 507 12.98 -3.57 -20.30
C PRO A 507 12.37 -3.76 -18.90
N LEU A 508 12.95 -3.13 -17.89
CA LEU A 508 12.34 -3.05 -16.56
C LEU A 508 11.16 -2.11 -16.58
N ARG A 509 10.15 -2.41 -15.76
CA ARG A 509 8.91 -1.62 -15.70
C ARG A 509 8.62 -1.18 -14.27
N SER A 510 7.88 -0.09 -14.12
CA SER A 510 7.17 0.17 -12.86
C SER A 510 6.08 -0.89 -12.68
N PHE A 511 5.57 -1.04 -11.45
CA PHE A 511 4.46 -1.96 -11.19
C PHE A 511 3.25 -1.69 -12.10
N ARG A 512 2.89 -0.41 -12.26
CA ARG A 512 1.80 0.02 -13.14
C ARG A 512 2.09 -0.30 -14.61
N ALA A 513 3.29 0.02 -15.10
CA ALA A 513 3.68 -0.27 -16.47
C ALA A 513 3.74 -1.78 -16.76
N LEU A 514 4.05 -2.62 -15.77
CA LEU A 514 3.97 -4.07 -15.90
C LEU A 514 2.51 -4.54 -16.02
N LEU A 515 1.58 -4.01 -15.23
CA LEU A 515 0.15 -4.28 -15.39
C LEU A 515 -0.35 -3.86 -16.78
N ASP A 516 0.05 -2.69 -17.27
CA ASP A 516 -0.31 -2.21 -18.61
C ASP A 516 0.29 -3.12 -19.71
N HIS A 517 1.53 -3.59 -19.54
CA HIS A 517 2.14 -4.59 -20.43
C HIS A 517 1.39 -5.93 -20.40
N LEU A 518 1.00 -6.41 -19.22
CA LEU A 518 0.20 -7.62 -19.06
C LEU A 518 -1.21 -7.47 -19.67
N ALA A 519 -1.73 -6.25 -19.78
CA ALA A 519 -3.03 -5.99 -20.42
C ALA A 519 -3.00 -6.21 -21.94
N THR A 520 -1.82 -6.18 -22.58
CA THR A 520 -1.66 -6.48 -24.01
C THR A 520 -1.83 -7.97 -24.35
N LEU A 521 -1.75 -8.86 -23.36
CA LEU A 521 -2.21 -10.24 -23.49
C LEU A 521 -3.75 -10.21 -23.49
N THR A 522 -4.34 -10.21 -24.69
CA THR A 522 -5.80 -10.11 -24.88
C THR A 522 -6.45 -11.47 -25.10
N ARG A 523 -7.71 -11.60 -24.65
CA ARG A 523 -8.64 -12.63 -25.12
C ARG A 523 -9.41 -12.06 -26.30
N ASN A 524 -9.22 -12.69 -27.45
CA ASN A 524 -9.79 -12.28 -28.72
C ASN A 524 -10.93 -13.20 -29.10
N ARG A 525 -12.06 -12.63 -29.51
CA ARG A 525 -13.12 -13.36 -30.19
C ARG A 525 -12.98 -13.12 -31.68
N ILE A 526 -12.74 -14.18 -32.43
CA ILE A 526 -12.50 -14.12 -33.86
C ILE A 526 -13.57 -14.89 -34.62
N ARG A 527 -13.89 -14.41 -35.83
CA ARG A 527 -14.80 -15.05 -36.77
C ARG A 527 -14.07 -15.32 -38.07
N TYR A 528 -14.17 -16.53 -38.58
CA TYR A 528 -13.68 -16.88 -39.90
C TYR A 528 -14.66 -16.33 -40.95
N GLN A 529 -14.17 -15.55 -41.92
CA GLN A 529 -15.01 -15.00 -42.98
C GLN A 529 -15.78 -16.11 -43.70
N ASP A 530 -16.96 -15.80 -44.25
CA ASP A 530 -17.84 -16.74 -44.94
C ASP A 530 -18.27 -17.97 -44.11
N THR A 531 -18.06 -17.92 -42.79
CA THR A 531 -18.59 -18.90 -41.83
C THR A 531 -19.26 -18.18 -40.65
N ASN A 532 -20.15 -18.88 -39.95
CA ASN A 532 -20.68 -18.44 -38.66
C ASN A 532 -19.86 -18.97 -37.47
N ILE A 533 -18.64 -19.43 -37.72
CA ILE A 533 -17.79 -20.03 -36.68
C ILE A 533 -17.06 -18.91 -35.93
N GLU A 534 -17.41 -18.74 -34.66
CA GLU A 534 -16.70 -17.88 -33.70
C GLU A 534 -15.87 -18.71 -32.73
N ILE A 535 -14.61 -18.34 -32.53
CA ILE A 535 -13.73 -18.94 -31.52
C ILE A 535 -13.12 -17.88 -30.62
N GLU A 536 -12.91 -18.25 -29.35
CA GLU A 536 -12.09 -17.46 -28.43
C GLU A 536 -10.65 -17.97 -28.46
N THR A 537 -9.72 -17.04 -28.65
CA THR A 537 -8.28 -17.32 -28.63
C THR A 537 -7.57 -16.29 -27.76
N LEU A 538 -6.38 -16.63 -27.25
CA LEU A 538 -5.50 -15.65 -26.62
C LEU A 538 -4.47 -15.17 -27.62
N THR A 539 -4.09 -13.91 -27.50
CA THR A 539 -2.82 -13.45 -28.08
C THR A 539 -1.68 -14.30 -27.52
N GLU A 540 -0.70 -14.62 -28.36
CA GLU A 540 0.47 -15.35 -27.89
C GLU A 540 1.23 -14.51 -26.84
N PRO A 541 1.46 -15.04 -25.63
CA PRO A 541 2.09 -14.25 -24.58
C PRO A 541 3.57 -14.00 -24.90
N THR A 542 4.01 -12.76 -24.71
CA THR A 542 5.44 -12.41 -24.74
C THR A 542 6.22 -13.17 -23.66
N HIS A 543 7.55 -13.26 -23.80
CA HIS A 543 8.42 -13.85 -22.78
C HIS A 543 8.19 -13.24 -21.39
N ASP A 544 8.13 -11.90 -21.29
CA ASP A 544 7.89 -11.19 -20.03
C ASP A 544 6.52 -11.50 -19.42
N GLN A 545 5.48 -11.68 -20.25
CA GLN A 545 4.15 -12.08 -19.79
C GLN A 545 4.18 -13.50 -19.21
N ARG A 546 4.84 -14.47 -19.87
CA ARG A 546 5.00 -15.83 -19.33
C ARG A 546 5.74 -15.81 -18.00
N ARG A 547 6.89 -15.10 -17.96
CA ARG A 547 7.69 -14.96 -16.75
C ARG A 547 6.92 -14.32 -15.59
N ALA A 548 6.05 -13.35 -15.84
CA ALA A 548 5.21 -12.75 -14.80
C ALA A 548 4.24 -13.76 -14.16
N PHE A 549 3.71 -14.69 -14.95
CA PHE A 549 2.86 -15.79 -14.48
C PHE A 549 3.67 -16.87 -13.74
N ASP A 550 4.85 -17.22 -14.26
CA ASP A 550 5.78 -18.17 -13.62
C ASP A 550 6.21 -17.69 -12.23
N LEU A 551 6.51 -16.39 -12.08
CA LEU A 551 6.92 -15.78 -10.81
C LEU A 551 5.83 -15.81 -9.73
N ILE A 552 4.55 -15.82 -10.14
CA ILE A 552 3.42 -16.00 -9.22
C ILE A 552 2.96 -17.47 -9.16
N LYS A 553 3.72 -18.40 -9.78
CA LYS A 553 3.42 -19.83 -9.84
C LYS A 553 2.02 -20.13 -10.37
N ALA A 554 1.59 -19.40 -11.40
CA ALA A 554 0.29 -19.55 -12.02
C ALA A 554 0.44 -19.81 -13.52
N THR A 555 -0.49 -20.58 -14.10
CA THR A 555 -0.59 -20.75 -15.55
C THR A 555 -1.43 -19.62 -16.16
N ILE A 556 -1.09 -19.20 -17.37
CA ILE A 556 -1.95 -18.30 -18.15
C ILE A 556 -3.26 -19.05 -18.48
N PRO A 557 -4.43 -18.58 -18.04
CA PRO A 557 -5.68 -19.29 -18.25
C PRO A 557 -6.06 -19.29 -19.73
N SER A 558 -6.11 -20.46 -20.38
CA SER A 558 -6.61 -20.57 -21.75
C SER A 558 -8.13 -20.28 -21.82
N PRO A 559 -8.65 -19.77 -22.95
CA PRO A 559 -10.09 -19.63 -23.13
C PRO A 559 -10.70 -21.02 -23.06
N SER A 560 -11.73 -21.19 -22.23
CA SER A 560 -12.47 -22.45 -22.20
C SER A 560 -13.05 -22.70 -23.59
N ARG A 561 -12.71 -23.82 -24.23
CA ARG A 561 -13.46 -24.30 -25.40
C ARG A 561 -14.87 -24.60 -24.90
N ARG A 562 -15.79 -23.63 -25.00
CA ARG A 562 -17.22 -23.96 -24.96
C ARG A 562 -17.42 -24.90 -26.14
N SER A 563 -17.70 -26.17 -25.87
CA SER A 563 -18.32 -27.04 -26.86
C SER A 563 -19.60 -26.32 -27.27
N GLN A 564 -19.62 -25.77 -28.48
CA GLN A 564 -20.87 -25.42 -29.13
C GLN A 564 -21.55 -26.78 -29.39
N THR A 565 -22.39 -27.19 -28.44
CA THR A 565 -23.39 -28.25 -28.66
C THR A 565 -24.62 -27.64 -29.26
#